data_AF-Q9HNY6-F1
#
_entry.id   AF-Q9HNY6-F1
#
_cell.length_a   1.000
_cell.length_b   1.000
_cell.length_c   1.000
_cell.angle_alpha   90.00
_cell.angle_beta   90.00
_cell.angle_gamma   90.00
#
_symmetry.space_group_name_H-M   'P 1'
#
loop_
_entity.id
_entity.type
_entity.pdbx_description
1 polymer ?
#
loop_
_entity_poly.entity_id
_entity_poly.type
_entity_poly.pdbx_seq_one_letter_code
_entity_poly.pdbx_strand_id
1 'polypeptide(L)'
;MQQHRANSVNWRRTDSGVELYDETNPDAWIHVDVDPGAPADERPYSVCPDCGVVAPQRTAPTDHMVCGECGAEFDNDERPADDA
;
A
#
# COMPACT_ATOMS: atom_id res chain seq x y z
N MET A 1 21.44 12.89 -25.01
CA MET A 1 20.65 12.54 -23.82
C MET A 1 19.99 11.20 -24.09
N GLN A 2 20.51 10.11 -23.53
CA GLN A 2 19.92 8.78 -23.67
C GLN A 2 18.77 8.71 -22.67
N GLN A 3 17.53 8.69 -23.17
CA GLN A 3 16.35 8.47 -22.35
C GLN A 3 16.41 7.00 -21.92
N HIS A 4 16.69 6.73 -20.64
CA HIS A 4 16.44 5.42 -20.06
C HIS A 4 14.93 5.17 -20.16
N ARG A 5 14.48 4.45 -21.19
CA ARG A 5 13.19 3.77 -21.10
C ARG A 5 13.37 2.74 -19.99
N ALA A 6 12.95 3.10 -18.78
CA ALA A 6 12.82 2.16 -17.69
C ALA A 6 12.04 0.94 -18.24
N ASN A 7 12.51 -0.28 -17.96
CA ASN A 7 11.78 -1.50 -18.30
C ASN A 7 10.38 -1.43 -17.66
N SER A 8 9.41 -0.92 -18.41
CA SER A 8 8.02 -0.80 -17.98
C SER A 8 7.43 -2.19 -17.88
N VAL A 9 6.92 -2.55 -16.70
CA VAL A 9 6.25 -3.83 -16.47
C VAL A 9 4.78 -3.66 -16.83
N ASN A 10 4.23 -4.59 -17.63
CA ASN A 10 2.80 -4.61 -17.94
C ASN A 10 2.02 -5.03 -16.69
N TRP A 11 0.89 -4.36 -16.45
CA TRP A 11 0.06 -4.64 -15.28
C TRP A 11 -1.42 -4.39 -15.56
N ARG A 12 -2.28 -5.10 -14.83
CA ARG A 12 -3.74 -4.92 -14.86
C ARG A 12 -4.35 -5.14 -13.49
N ARG A 13 -5.50 -4.51 -13.25
CA ARG A 13 -6.30 -4.73 -12.04
C ARG A 13 -7.15 -6.00 -12.20
N THR A 14 -7.26 -6.77 -11.14
CA THR A 14 -8.15 -7.93 -11.02
C THR A 14 -9.22 -7.66 -9.95
N ASP A 15 -10.14 -8.59 -9.75
CA ASP A 15 -11.18 -8.45 -8.72
C ASP A 15 -10.60 -8.43 -7.29
N SER A 16 -9.47 -9.12 -7.05
CA SER A 16 -8.84 -9.21 -5.73
C SER A 16 -7.52 -8.44 -5.59
N GLY A 17 -7.00 -7.82 -6.66
CA GLY A 17 -5.72 -7.13 -6.60
C GLY A 17 -5.15 -6.66 -7.92
N VAL A 18 -3.86 -6.91 -8.13
CA VAL A 18 -3.08 -6.49 -9.30
C VAL A 18 -2.27 -7.65 -9.84
N GLU A 19 -2.28 -7.82 -11.16
CA GLU A 19 -1.43 -8.79 -11.83
C GLU A 19 -0.38 -8.04 -12.65
N LEU A 20 0.89 -8.39 -12.43
CA LEU A 20 2.03 -8.05 -13.28
C LEU A 20 2.25 -9.21 -14.25
N TYR A 21 2.36 -8.95 -15.54
CA TYR A 21 2.38 -10.03 -16.54
C TYR A 21 3.31 -9.73 -17.72
N ASP A 22 3.65 -10.77 -18.48
CA ASP A 22 4.32 -10.67 -19.79
C ASP A 22 3.30 -10.92 -20.92
N GLU A 23 3.16 -9.99 -21.87
CA GLU A 23 2.23 -10.14 -23.00
C GLU A 23 2.63 -11.28 -23.96
N THR A 24 3.90 -11.63 -23.98
CA THR A 24 4.48 -12.65 -24.87
C THR A 24 4.55 -14.03 -24.23
N ASN A 25 4.37 -14.10 -22.91
CA ASN A 25 4.37 -15.34 -22.14
C ASN A 25 3.23 -15.37 -21.12
N PRO A 26 2.08 -15.98 -21.44
CA PRO A 26 0.90 -15.98 -20.56
C PRO A 26 1.10 -16.74 -19.24
N ASP A 27 2.12 -17.59 -19.14
CA ASP A 27 2.46 -18.31 -17.91
C ASP A 27 3.40 -17.50 -16.99
N ALA A 28 3.89 -16.34 -17.43
CA ALA A 28 4.75 -15.45 -16.65
C ALA A 28 3.93 -14.32 -16.04
N TRP A 29 3.43 -14.53 -14.82
CA TRP A 29 2.70 -13.52 -14.05
C TRP A 29 3.05 -13.55 -12.56
N ILE A 30 2.86 -12.40 -11.90
CA ILE A 30 2.88 -12.22 -10.45
C ILE A 30 1.55 -11.58 -10.06
N HIS A 31 0.79 -12.25 -9.19
CA HIS A 31 -0.46 -11.70 -8.64
C HIS A 31 -0.19 -11.17 -7.24
N VAL A 32 -0.65 -9.95 -6.99
CA VAL A 32 -0.58 -9.28 -5.70
C VAL A 32 -2.01 -9.06 -5.24
N ASP A 33 -2.43 -9.80 -4.21
CA ASP A 33 -3.70 -9.56 -3.55
C ASP A 33 -3.64 -8.26 -2.73
N VAL A 34 -4.72 -7.48 -2.79
CA VAL A 34 -4.86 -6.25 -2.03
C VAL A 34 -6.00 -6.45 -1.04
N ASP A 35 -5.66 -6.68 0.23
CA ASP A 35 -6.64 -6.74 1.30
C ASP A 35 -6.93 -5.33 1.84
N PRO A 36 -8.11 -4.74 1.58
CA PRO A 36 -8.46 -3.44 2.13
C PRO A 36 -8.63 -3.46 3.65
N GLY A 37 -8.78 -4.64 4.26
CA GLY A 37 -8.91 -4.88 5.69
C GLY A 37 -7.62 -5.28 6.40
N ALA A 38 -6.46 -5.26 5.71
CA ALA A 38 -5.17 -5.55 6.36
C ALA A 38 -5.01 -4.71 7.64
N PRO A 39 -4.47 -5.28 8.73
CA PRO A 39 -4.31 -4.55 9.98
C PRO A 39 -3.36 -3.36 9.78
N ALA A 40 -3.52 -2.31 10.59
CA ALA A 40 -2.82 -1.04 10.37
C ALA A 40 -1.29 -1.16 10.32
N ASP A 41 -0.72 -2.16 10.99
CA ASP A 41 0.69 -2.52 11.01
C ASP A 41 1.17 -3.27 9.74
N GLU A 42 0.26 -3.69 8.88
CA GLU A 42 0.55 -4.34 7.60
C GLU A 42 0.17 -3.47 6.38
N ARG A 43 -0.58 -2.37 6.59
CA ARG A 43 -1.01 -1.49 5.49
C ARG A 43 0.19 -0.77 4.87
N PRO A 44 0.32 -0.75 3.52
CA PRO A 44 1.39 -0.01 2.84
C PRO A 44 1.15 1.52 2.81
N TYR A 45 0.15 2.01 3.54
CA TYR A 45 -0.21 3.42 3.64
C TYR A 45 -0.79 3.75 5.02
N SER A 46 -0.76 5.03 5.37
CA SER A 46 -1.41 5.59 6.55
C SER A 46 -2.40 6.68 6.13
N VAL A 47 -3.45 6.87 6.91
CA VAL A 47 -4.41 7.97 6.75
C VAL A 47 -4.35 8.84 7.99
N CYS A 48 -4.13 10.15 7.84
CA CYS A 48 -4.21 11.07 8.98
C CYS A 48 -5.68 11.29 9.38
N PRO A 49 -6.05 11.06 10.64
CA PRO A 49 -7.44 11.25 11.09
C PRO A 49 -7.88 12.72 11.05
N ASP A 50 -6.94 13.65 11.18
CA ASP A 50 -7.25 15.08 11.31
C ASP A 50 -7.42 15.78 9.97
N CYS A 51 -6.51 15.53 9.01
CA CYS A 51 -6.52 16.19 7.71
C CYS A 51 -6.87 15.27 6.54
N GLY A 52 -7.01 13.97 6.77
CA GLY A 52 -7.39 12.98 5.76
C GLY A 52 -6.30 12.67 4.73
N VAL A 53 -5.08 13.16 4.88
CA VAL A 53 -4.00 12.86 3.92
C VAL A 53 -3.67 11.37 3.95
N VAL A 54 -3.54 10.78 2.76
CA VAL A 54 -3.10 9.40 2.56
C VAL A 54 -1.63 9.43 2.15
N ALA A 55 -0.77 8.80 2.94
CA ALA A 55 0.67 8.76 2.71
C ALA A 55 1.17 7.31 2.58
N PRO A 56 2.06 7.01 1.62
CA PRO A 56 2.66 5.68 1.51
C PRO A 56 3.61 5.44 2.70
N GLN A 57 3.51 4.26 3.32
CA GLN A 57 4.46 3.83 4.34
C GLN A 57 5.72 3.29 3.65
N ARG A 58 6.86 3.93 3.92
CA ARG A 58 8.18 3.52 3.38
C ARG A 58 8.97 2.62 4.34
N THR A 59 8.46 2.47 5.55
CA THR A 59 9.01 1.66 6.65
C THR A 59 7.88 0.84 7.23
N ALA A 60 8.22 -0.21 7.99
CA ALA A 60 7.22 -0.89 8.79
C ALA A 60 6.48 0.13 9.66
N PRO A 61 5.14 0.05 9.78
CA PRO A 61 4.39 0.96 10.62
C PRO A 61 4.85 0.85 12.07
N THR A 62 4.95 1.98 12.74
CA THR A 62 5.20 2.05 14.18
C THR A 62 3.89 2.35 14.92
N ASP A 63 3.82 2.02 16.20
CA ASP A 63 2.62 2.27 17.02
C ASP A 63 2.23 3.76 17.04
N HIS A 64 3.20 4.65 16.84
CA HIS A 64 3.02 6.10 16.86
C HIS A 64 3.46 6.74 15.54
N MET A 65 2.71 7.74 15.07
CA MET A 65 2.99 8.47 13.84
C MET A 65 2.77 9.98 13.98
N VAL A 66 3.51 10.74 13.16
CA VAL A 66 3.35 12.19 13.02
C VAL A 66 3.03 12.51 11.57
N CYS A 67 1.92 13.23 11.34
CA CYS A 67 1.53 13.66 10.00
C CYS A 67 2.52 14.71 9.47
N GLY A 68 3.15 14.43 8.33
CA GLY A 68 4.05 15.37 7.67
C GLY A 68 3.38 16.64 7.12
N GLU A 69 2.05 16.65 6.98
CA GLU A 69 1.30 17.78 6.41
C GLU A 69 0.71 18.71 7.49
N CYS A 70 -0.02 18.18 8.47
CA CYS A 70 -0.67 18.99 9.51
C CYS A 70 0.04 18.94 10.87
N GLY A 71 1.02 18.05 11.07
CA GLY A 71 1.73 17.88 12.33
C GLY A 71 0.96 17.12 13.40
N ALA A 72 -0.22 16.56 13.09
CA ALA A 72 -0.98 15.74 14.04
C ALA A 72 -0.19 14.49 14.45
N GLU A 73 -0.19 14.19 15.75
CA GLU A 73 0.40 13.00 16.33
C GLU A 73 -0.74 12.02 16.66
N PHE A 74 -0.62 10.76 16.21
CA PHE A 74 -1.66 9.76 16.43
C PHE A 74 -1.07 8.35 16.42
N ASP A 75 -1.75 7.45 17.13
CA ASP A 75 -1.35 6.06 17.23
C ASP A 75 -2.05 5.21 16.15
N ASN A 76 -1.38 4.16 15.68
CA ASN A 76 -1.93 3.16 14.76
C ASN A 76 -2.80 2.13 15.52
N ASP A 77 -3.85 2.58 16.18
CA ASP A 77 -4.78 1.69 16.87
C ASP A 77 -5.92 1.23 15.93
N GLU A 78 -5.64 0.17 15.16
CA GLU A 78 -6.69 -0.72 14.63
C GLU A 78 -6.24 -2.18 14.76
N ARG A 79 -5.94 -2.62 15.99
CA ARG A 79 -6.11 -4.05 16.29
C ARG A 79 -7.62 -4.30 16.26
N PRO A 80 -8.14 -5.23 15.42
CA PRO A 80 -9.54 -5.61 15.54
C PRO A 80 -9.77 -5.99 17.00
N ALA A 81 -10.82 -5.46 17.61
CA ALA A 81 -11.26 -5.99 18.89
C ALA A 81 -11.69 -7.43 18.61
N ASP A 82 -10.81 -8.40 18.89
CA ASP A 82 -11.20 -9.80 18.98
C ASP A 82 -12.38 -9.86 19.95
N ASP A 83 -13.54 -10.29 19.42
CA ASP A 83 -14.79 -10.46 20.16
C ASP A 83 -14.54 -11.27 21.44
N ALA A 84 -14.88 -10.64 22.57
CA ALA A 84 -14.95 -11.26 23.90
C ALA A 84 -16.24 -12.07 24.08
#